data_AF-A0A6G7Y244-F1
#
_entry.id   AF-A0A6G7Y244-F1
#
_cell.length_a   1.000
_cell.length_b   1.000
_cell.length_c   1.000
_cell.angle_alpha   90.00
_cell.angle_beta   90.00
_cell.angle_gamma   90.00
#
_symmetry.space_group_name_H-M   'P 1'
#
loop_
_entity.id
_entity.type
_entity.pdbx_description
1 polymer ?
#
loop_
_entity_poly.entity_id
_entity_poly.type
_entity_poly.pdbx_seq_one_letter_code
_entity_poly.pdbx_strand_id
1 'polypeptide(L)'
;MINYKHGSRINAKRGWLIIDGKGDEFSIKISHIDAVKFKRNTRKVTKNQSDAEIIFTRGSEMIAKLQFDNMALAKDTYQRVSNIIYGSQRKEVESNE
;
A
#
# COMPACT_ATOMS: atom_id res chain seq x y z
N MET A 1 -3.18 -10.56 4.17
CA MET A 1 -3.84 -10.01 2.95
C MET A 1 -5.00 -9.17 3.44
N ILE A 2 -5.17 -7.96 2.93
CA ILE A 2 -6.19 -7.02 3.44
C ILE A 2 -7.09 -6.59 2.29
N ASN A 3 -8.40 -6.69 2.48
CA ASN A 3 -9.39 -6.19 1.53
C ASN A 3 -9.60 -4.70 1.77
N TYR A 4 -9.07 -3.87 0.87
CA TYR A 4 -9.16 -2.42 0.99
C TYR A 4 -10.41 -1.91 0.26
N LYS A 5 -11.31 -1.29 1.02
CA LYS A 5 -12.64 -0.88 0.54
C LYS A 5 -12.90 0.60 0.78
N HIS A 6 -14.02 1.09 0.28
CA HIS A 6 -14.46 2.46 0.53
C HIS A 6 -14.63 2.69 2.05
N GLY A 7 -13.95 3.71 2.57
CA GLY A 7 -13.87 3.99 4.01
C GLY A 7 -12.62 3.44 4.72
N SER A 8 -11.82 2.59 4.06
CA SER A 8 -10.50 2.20 4.55
C SER A 8 -9.56 3.41 4.58
N ARG A 9 -8.62 3.43 5.52
CA ARG A 9 -7.70 4.56 5.74
C ARG A 9 -6.25 4.09 5.68
N ILE A 10 -5.39 4.95 5.12
CA ILE A 10 -3.95 4.77 5.15
C ILE A 10 -3.33 5.97 5.82
N ASN A 11 -2.53 5.70 6.84
CA ASN A 11 -1.80 6.69 7.59
C ASN A 11 -0.36 6.24 7.82
N ALA A 12 0.50 7.18 8.18
CA ALA A 12 1.85 6.90 8.61
C ALA A 12 2.13 7.61 9.92
N LYS A 13 2.65 6.87 10.92
CA LYS A 13 2.96 7.43 12.23
C LYS A 13 4.22 6.76 12.77
N ARG A 14 5.21 7.58 13.17
CA ARG A 14 6.47 7.12 13.79
C ARG A 14 7.19 6.02 12.99
N GLY A 15 7.28 6.17 11.67
CA GLY A 15 7.94 5.18 10.79
C GLY A 15 7.12 3.91 10.51
N TRP A 16 5.88 3.85 10.96
CA TRP A 16 4.94 2.77 10.64
C TRP A 16 3.91 3.25 9.63
N LEU A 17 3.68 2.45 8.59
CA LEU A 17 2.51 2.54 7.72
C LEU A 17 1.38 1.78 8.40
N ILE A 18 0.24 2.45 8.59
CA ILE A 18 -0.96 1.90 9.23
C ILE A 18 -2.06 1.88 8.17
N ILE A 19 -2.66 0.71 7.98
CA ILE A 19 -3.70 0.43 7.01
C ILE A 19 -4.91 -0.07 7.78
N ASP A 20 -5.95 0.73 7.84
CA ASP A 20 -7.22 0.39 8.48
C ASP A 20 -8.21 -0.06 7.42
N GLY A 21 -8.46 -1.36 7.38
CA GLY A 21 -9.40 -2.06 6.54
C GLY A 21 -10.74 -2.30 7.21
N LYS A 22 -11.39 -1.28 7.77
CA LYS A 22 -12.80 -1.32 8.27
C LYS A 22 -13.14 -2.62 9.03
N GLY A 23 -12.35 -2.93 10.06
CA GLY A 23 -12.46 -4.15 10.87
C GLY A 23 -11.12 -4.85 11.08
N ASP A 24 -10.18 -4.66 10.16
CA ASP A 24 -8.80 -5.17 10.26
C ASP A 24 -7.81 -4.01 10.20
N GLU A 25 -7.05 -3.78 11.27
CA GLU A 25 -5.90 -2.88 11.25
C GLU A 25 -4.63 -3.70 10.97
N PHE A 26 -3.83 -3.23 10.02
CA PHE A 26 -2.51 -3.76 9.74
C PHE A 26 -1.48 -2.65 9.78
N SER A 27 -0.40 -2.89 10.52
CA SER A 27 0.73 -1.96 10.58
C SER A 27 2.00 -2.63 10.09
N ILE A 28 2.83 -1.87 9.38
CA ILE A 28 4.10 -2.33 8.84
C ILE A 28 5.15 -1.23 8.97
N LYS A 29 6.35 -1.58 9.45
CA LYS A 29 7.47 -0.63 9.50
C LYS A 29 7.85 -0.25 8.07
N ILE A 30 7.91 1.05 7.79
CA ILE A 30 8.31 1.57 6.48
C ILE A 30 9.72 1.12 6.13
N SER A 31 10.62 1.08 7.12
CA SER A 31 12.01 0.61 6.96
C SER A 31 12.14 -0.87 6.60
N HIS A 32 11.07 -1.66 6.70
CA HIS A 32 11.06 -3.06 6.26
C HIS A 32 10.51 -3.23 4.83
N ILE A 33 10.11 -2.14 4.19
CA ILE A 33 9.56 -2.16 2.84
C ILE A 33 10.65 -1.69 1.87
N ASP A 34 11.10 -2.60 1.02
CA ASP A 34 12.09 -2.29 -0.01
C ASP A 34 11.40 -1.80 -1.29
N ALA A 35 10.26 -2.42 -1.64
CA ALA A 35 9.50 -2.01 -2.80
C ALA A 35 7.98 -2.10 -2.60
N VAL A 36 7.27 -1.22 -3.31
CA VAL A 36 5.82 -1.24 -3.48
C VAL A 36 5.50 -1.46 -4.94
N LYS A 37 4.72 -2.49 -5.26
CA LYS A 37 4.33 -2.84 -6.63
C LYS A 37 2.83 -2.67 -6.82
N PHE A 38 2.43 -2.03 -7.91
CA PHE A 38 1.04 -1.96 -8.35
C PHE A 38 0.78 -3.03 -9.39
N LYS A 39 -0.23 -3.88 -9.16
CA LYS A 39 -0.64 -4.92 -10.09
C LYS A 39 -2.10 -4.70 -10.49
N ARG A 40 -2.33 -4.52 -11.79
CA ARG A 40 -3.67 -4.46 -12.38
C ARG A 40 -4.11 -5.86 -12.79
N ASN A 41 -5.29 -6.28 -12.36
CA ASN A 41 -5.90 -7.54 -12.82
C ASN A 41 -6.83 -7.23 -14.00
N THR A 42 -6.34 -7.45 -15.22
CA THR A 42 -7.07 -7.13 -16.47
C THR A 42 -8.10 -8.18 -16.88
N ARG A 43 -8.07 -9.37 -16.27
CA ARG A 43 -9.04 -10.44 -16.52
C ARG A 43 -9.67 -10.85 -15.19
N LYS A 44 -10.95 -10.51 -15.00
CA LYS A 44 -11.79 -11.08 -13.95
C LYS A 44 -12.27 -12.44 -14.43
N VAL A 45 -11.48 -13.48 -14.14
CA VAL A 45 -11.83 -14.86 -14.50
C VAL A 45 -12.89 -15.42 -13.53
N THR A 46 -12.99 -14.86 -12.33
CA THR A 46 -13.97 -15.26 -11.30
C THR A 46 -14.64 -14.06 -10.64
N LYS A 47 -15.86 -14.25 -10.11
CA LYS A 47 -16.65 -13.20 -9.42
C LYS A 47 -15.99 -12.59 -8.17
N ASN A 48 -14.94 -13.21 -7.64
CA ASN A 48 -14.24 -12.78 -6.42
C ASN A 48 -12.84 -12.19 -6.69
N GLN A 49 -12.55 -11.82 -7.94
CA GLN A 49 -11.23 -11.30 -8.29
C GLN A 49 -11.18 -9.78 -8.19
N SER A 50 -10.23 -9.27 -7.39
CA SER A 50 -10.01 -7.84 -7.20
C SER A 50 -9.56 -7.18 -8.52
N ASP A 51 -9.96 -5.93 -8.74
CA ASP A 51 -9.55 -5.09 -9.89
C ASP A 51 -8.03 -4.85 -9.90
N ALA A 52 -7.46 -4.66 -8.71
CA ALA A 52 -6.06 -4.34 -8.52
C ALA A 52 -5.54 -4.87 -7.20
N GLU A 53 -4.21 -4.95 -7.12
CA GLU A 53 -3.47 -5.32 -5.91
C GLU A 53 -2.30 -4.35 -5.71
N ILE A 54 -2.04 -3.96 -4.47
CA ILE A 54 -0.80 -3.29 -4.07
C ILE A 54 -0.01 -4.28 -3.21
N ILE A 55 1.24 -4.52 -3.58
CA ILE A 55 2.09 -5.53 -2.97
C ILE A 55 3.30 -4.83 -2.34
N PHE A 56 3.53 -5.10 -1.07
CA PHE A 56 4.71 -4.65 -0.33
C PHE A 56 5.72 -5.80 -0.27
N THR A 57 6.98 -5.51 -0.55
CA THR A 57 8.05 -6.51 -0.53
C THR A 57 9.24 -6.09 0.31
N ARG A 58 9.89 -7.07 0.92
CA ARG A 58 11.23 -6.99 1.53
C ARG A 58 12.12 -7.97 0.77
N GLY A 59 13.06 -7.46 -0.01
CA GLY A 59 13.78 -8.22 -1.02
C GLY A 59 12.79 -8.90 -1.99
N SER A 60 12.91 -10.22 -2.09
CA SER A 60 12.03 -11.06 -2.92
C SER A 60 10.75 -11.48 -2.19
N GLU A 61 10.63 -11.24 -0.88
CA GLU A 61 9.51 -11.71 -0.08
C GLU A 61 8.35 -10.71 -0.09
N MET A 62 7.13 -11.20 -0.29
CA MET A 62 5.91 -10.42 -0.11
C MET A 62 5.54 -10.37 1.38
N ILE A 63 5.58 -9.18 1.97
CA ILE A 63 5.28 -8.96 3.39
C ILE A 63 3.84 -8.51 3.62
N ALA A 64 3.23 -7.82 2.65
CA ALA A 64 1.82 -7.44 2.72
C ALA A 64 1.22 -7.28 1.32
N LYS A 65 -0.11 -7.41 1.25
CA LYS A 65 -0.87 -7.21 0.02
C LYS A 65 -2.23 -6.61 0.33
N LEU A 66 -2.57 -5.55 -0.40
CA LEU A 66 -3.90 -4.94 -0.43
C LEU A 66 -4.60 -5.37 -1.70
N GLN A 67 -5.88 -5.72 -1.57
CA GLN A 67 -6.75 -6.03 -2.70
C GLN A 67 -7.83 -4.97 -2.82
N PHE A 68 -8.10 -4.53 -4.05
CA PHE A 68 -9.06 -3.48 -4.34
C PHE A 68 -10.05 -3.96 -5.39
N ASP A 69 -11.34 -3.79 -5.11
CA ASP A 69 -12.41 -4.04 -6.08
C ASP A 69 -12.72 -2.83 -6.96
N ASN A 70 -11.94 -1.74 -6.81
CA ASN A 70 -12.07 -0.51 -7.56
C ASN A 70 -10.70 0.01 -8.01
N MET A 71 -10.50 0.08 -9.32
CA MET A 71 -9.25 0.54 -9.94
C MET A 71 -8.84 1.98 -9.57
N ALA A 72 -9.79 2.91 -9.48
CA ALA A 72 -9.49 4.31 -9.16
C ALA A 72 -8.98 4.44 -7.73
N LEU A 73 -9.68 3.80 -6.78
CA LEU A 73 -9.25 3.74 -5.38
C LEU A 73 -7.86 3.11 -5.24
N ALA A 74 -7.58 2.06 -6.01
CA ALA A 74 -6.28 1.39 -6.00
C ALA A 74 -5.14 2.32 -6.46
N LYS A 75 -5.36 3.10 -7.53
CA LYS A 75 -4.37 4.06 -8.04
C LYS A 75 -4.07 5.17 -7.05
N ASP A 76 -5.11 5.80 -6.51
CA ASP A 76 -4.97 6.88 -5.52
C ASP A 76 -4.25 6.38 -4.27
N THR A 77 -4.61 5.17 -3.84
CA THR A 77 -3.98 4.51 -2.70
C THR A 77 -2.50 4.21 -2.97
N TYR A 78 -2.17 3.67 -4.15
CA TYR A 78 -0.78 3.41 -4.53
C TYR A 78 0.06 4.68 -4.55
N GLN A 79 -0.46 5.78 -5.11
CA GLN A 79 0.24 7.06 -5.10
C GLN A 79 0.49 7.55 -3.67
N ARG A 80 -0.52 7.48 -2.79
CA ARG A 80 -0.40 7.90 -1.40
C ARG A 80 0.62 7.07 -0.62
N VAL A 81 0.57 5.75 -0.76
CA VAL A 81 1.51 4.81 -0.12
C VAL A 81 2.94 5.03 -0.64
N SER A 82 3.10 5.20 -1.95
CA SER A 82 4.41 5.48 -2.56
C SER A 82 4.97 6.80 -2.05
N ASN A 83 4.14 7.84 -1.91
CA ASN A 83 4.57 9.11 -1.32
C ASN A 83 4.93 8.97 0.16
N ILE A 84 4.25 8.13 0.93
CA ILE A 84 4.62 7.88 2.32
C ILE A 84 5.96 7.16 2.41
N ILE A 85 6.16 6.11 1.62
CA ILE A 85 7.34 5.24 1.72
C ILE A 85 8.57 5.92 1.10
N TYR A 86 8.43 6.49 -0.10
CA TYR A 86 9.53 7.11 -0.84
C TYR A 86 9.59 8.64 -0.67
N GLY A 87 8.46 9.30 -0.43
CA GLY A 87 8.46 10.75 -0.16
C GLY A 87 8.94 11.08 1.25
N SER A 88 8.80 10.18 2.23
CA SER A 88 9.50 10.33 3.52
C SER A 88 11.02 10.22 3.37
N GLN A 89 11.50 9.41 2.41
CA GLN A 89 12.94 9.35 2.09
C GLN A 89 13.45 10.64 1.42
N ARG A 90 12.58 11.44 0.77
CA ARG A 90 12.96 12.74 0.20
C ARG A 90 13.03 13.88 1.21
N LYS A 91 12.30 13.80 2.34
CA LYS A 91 12.38 14.84 3.38
C LYS A 91 13.58 14.70 4.32
N GLU A 92 14.20 13.52 4.42
CA GLU A 92 15.45 13.36 5.18
C GLU A 92 16.69 13.85 4.42
N VAL A 93 16.59 14.12 3.10
CA VAL A 93 17.73 14.57 2.29
C VAL A 93 17.79 16.10 2.13
N GLU A 94 16.77 16.83 2.59
CA GLU A 94 16.64 18.29 2.34
C GLU A 94 16.60 19.11 3.65
N SER A 95 17.46 18.76 4.62
CA SER A 95 17.71 19.59 5.80
C SER A 95 19.13 19.39 6.31
N ASN A 96 20.07 19.97 5.59
CA ASN A 96 21.34 20.49 6.10
C ASN A 96 22.02 21.25 4.96
N GLU A 97 21.67 22.52 4.80
CA GLU A 97 22.56 23.62 4.39
C GLU A 97 21.85 24.96 4.57
#